data_AF-A0A1G3TGU8-F1
#
_entry.id   AF-A0A1G3TGU8-F1
#
_cell.length_a   1.000
_cell.length_b   1.000
_cell.length_c   1.000
_cell.angle_alpha   90.00
_cell.angle_beta   90.00
_cell.angle_gamma   90.00
#
_symmetry.space_group_name_H-M   'P 1'
#
loop_
_entity.id
_entity.type
_entity.pdbx_description
1 polymer ?
#
loop_
_entity_poly.entity_id
_entity_poly.type
_entity_poly.pdbx_seq_one_letter_code
_entity_poly.pdbx_strand_id
1 'polypeptide(L)'
;MNIDAIIDIIDENENFIQYDYNGKDDLICLQKELTLYLSHFVNNITNEEINKKELLKYAIREAFELHKSDIIIIKNSQIFIKLFDNDNIREVQEEEKGTIANRFNGLDEEELKSFYNNFFLKDENKNFFYIVAEQFVDIYMLDKKINNITYEKYAFSFIQSIITEELTNSFDHNDNFFKGFSGYIFRINFKEVFGHIATLLLSEISASNRYVMDFLKYYSLNIVVLNGQKYKVPEIEAPNGLKWNVVSMLSIVKIYIKTEISLEDIKDKIALLQESIVDFYINGISPVEYNSNISQEIEKISQSLVYATKRLNIYTDTLNGTKNDSEKDVLRDDIQKIKREIQLLKERKSKLASNMVNKTKLIKYNNIKREIDSLIRREKSEEKILIQNRASYLSIKNSLVKALTSKKMLIEEKIS
;
A
#
# COMPACT_ATOMS: atom_id res chain seq x y z
N MET A 1 -18.07 19.28 32.64
CA MET A 1 -17.12 18.43 31.88
C MET A 1 -15.76 18.61 32.53
N ASN A 2 -14.98 17.54 32.65
CA ASN A 2 -13.83 17.44 33.55
C ASN A 2 -12.57 18.15 33.01
N ILE A 3 -12.72 19.41 32.57
CA ILE A 3 -11.64 20.25 32.04
C ILE A 3 -10.67 20.60 33.16
N ASP A 4 -11.19 20.97 34.33
CA ASP A 4 -10.39 21.27 35.53
C ASP A 4 -9.46 20.11 35.88
N ALA A 5 -9.93 18.86 35.80
CA ALA A 5 -9.09 17.69 36.05
C ALA A 5 -7.98 17.46 35.01
N ILE A 6 -8.16 17.93 33.76
CA ILE A 6 -7.08 17.89 32.75
C ILE A 6 -6.06 18.96 33.06
N ILE A 7 -6.50 20.14 33.49
CA ILE A 7 -5.64 21.25 33.93
C ILE A 7 -4.84 20.81 35.16
N ASP A 8 -5.48 20.22 36.17
CA ASP A 8 -4.81 19.68 37.36
C ASP A 8 -3.71 18.67 36.99
N ILE A 9 -3.95 17.78 36.01
CA ILE A 9 -2.93 16.85 35.52
C ILE A 9 -1.74 17.59 34.90
N ILE A 10 -1.98 18.68 34.15
CA ILE A 10 -0.91 19.48 33.54
C ILE A 10 -0.08 20.16 34.64
N ASP A 11 -0.74 20.81 35.59
CA ASP A 11 -0.11 21.55 36.69
C ASP A 11 0.71 20.63 37.61
N GLU A 12 0.18 19.43 37.95
CA GLU A 12 0.87 18.44 38.77
C GLU A 12 2.12 17.84 38.08
N ASN A 13 2.25 18.01 36.76
CA ASN A 13 3.26 17.38 35.92
C ASN A 13 4.05 18.40 35.08
N GLU A 14 4.16 19.64 35.57
CA GLU A 14 4.84 20.76 34.89
C GLU A 14 6.29 20.42 34.50
N ASN A 15 6.95 19.54 35.25
CA ASN A 15 8.31 19.06 34.97
C ASN A 15 8.45 18.28 33.64
N PHE A 16 7.34 17.87 33.03
CA PHE A 16 7.29 17.24 31.71
C PHE A 16 6.89 18.23 30.59
N ILE A 17 6.87 19.52 30.89
CA ILE A 17 6.65 20.59 29.92
C ILE A 17 8.00 21.22 29.58
N GLN A 18 8.36 21.18 28.30
CA GLN A 18 9.53 21.86 27.79
C GLN A 18 9.09 23.13 27.05
N TYR A 19 9.28 24.26 27.72
CA TYR A 19 9.28 25.57 27.09
C TYR A 19 10.56 25.70 26.22
N ASP A 20 10.47 26.42 25.11
CA ASP A 20 11.54 26.61 24.13
C ASP A 20 12.04 25.32 23.44
N TYR A 21 11.11 24.47 23.01
CA TYR A 21 11.45 23.18 22.41
C TYR A 21 12.29 23.35 21.12
N ASN A 22 13.40 22.61 21.03
CA ASN A 22 14.41 22.74 19.97
C ASN A 22 15.01 24.16 19.84
N GLY A 23 15.04 24.94 20.93
CA GLY A 23 15.61 26.29 20.94
C GLY A 23 14.73 27.33 20.26
N LYS A 24 13.41 27.10 20.25
CA LYS A 24 12.41 27.96 19.62
C LYS A 24 11.42 28.46 20.67
N ASP A 25 11.40 29.76 20.90
CA ASP A 25 10.50 30.45 21.82
C ASP A 25 9.01 30.32 21.44
N ASP A 26 8.72 30.13 20.16
CA ASP A 26 7.37 29.91 19.64
C ASP A 26 6.85 28.48 19.79
N LEU A 27 7.58 27.58 20.48
CA LEU A 27 7.27 26.16 20.51
C LEU A 27 7.38 25.53 21.90
N ILE A 28 6.26 25.01 22.41
CA ILE A 28 6.18 24.27 23.67
C ILE A 28 5.97 22.79 23.38
N CYS A 29 6.61 21.91 24.15
CA CYS A 29 6.45 20.45 24.04
C CYS A 29 6.04 19.85 25.38
N LEU A 30 4.85 19.24 25.42
CA LEU A 30 4.43 18.34 26.49
C LEU A 30 5.03 16.97 26.16
N GLN A 31 5.92 16.52 27.03
CA GLN A 31 6.66 15.27 26.86
C GLN A 31 5.73 14.05 26.92
N LYS A 32 6.30 12.89 26.60
CA LYS A 32 5.54 11.66 26.38
C LYS A 32 4.79 11.21 27.63
N GLU A 33 5.42 11.39 28.78
CA GLU A 33 4.92 11.04 30.10
C GLU A 33 3.63 11.79 30.40
N LEU A 34 3.65 13.12 30.28
CA LEU A 34 2.47 13.97 30.46
C LEU A 34 1.38 13.63 29.44
N THR A 35 1.75 13.45 28.17
CA THR A 35 0.79 13.10 27.12
C THR A 35 0.10 11.76 27.39
N LEU A 36 0.81 10.78 27.97
CA LEU A 36 0.24 9.50 28.39
C LEU A 36 -0.75 9.66 29.54
N TYR A 37 -0.46 10.49 30.54
CA TYR A 37 -1.40 10.79 31.64
C TYR A 37 -2.69 11.43 31.10
N LEU A 38 -2.54 12.45 30.25
CA LEU A 38 -3.67 13.14 29.62
C LEU A 38 -4.50 12.18 28.75
N SER A 39 -3.83 11.36 27.92
CA SER A 39 -4.50 10.39 27.05
C SER A 39 -5.22 9.31 27.85
N HIS A 40 -4.62 8.79 28.92
CA HIS A 40 -5.25 7.81 29.80
C HIS A 40 -6.50 8.39 30.46
N PHE A 41 -6.43 9.61 30.97
CA PHE A 41 -7.57 10.29 31.56
C PHE A 41 -8.71 10.48 30.56
N VAL A 42 -8.43 11.06 29.39
CA VAL A 42 -9.43 11.31 28.35
C VAL A 42 -10.03 9.99 27.81
N ASN A 43 -9.23 8.93 27.73
CA ASN A 43 -9.73 7.63 27.29
C ASN A 43 -10.70 6.97 28.27
N ASN A 44 -10.57 7.24 29.57
CA ASN A 44 -11.47 6.73 30.62
C ASN A 44 -12.83 7.45 30.66
N ILE A 45 -13.02 8.50 29.86
CA ILE A 45 -14.33 9.14 29.69
C ILE A 45 -15.22 8.20 28.86
N THR A 46 -16.33 7.75 29.47
CA THR A 46 -17.25 6.74 28.91
C THR A 46 -18.25 7.28 27.89
N ASN A 47 -18.29 8.60 27.65
CA ASN A 47 -19.21 9.18 26.68
C ASN A 47 -18.63 9.07 25.26
N GLU A 48 -19.20 8.18 24.45
CA GLU A 48 -18.79 7.91 23.06
C GLU A 48 -19.12 9.06 22.10
N GLU A 49 -20.06 9.95 22.44
CA GLU A 49 -20.41 11.10 21.59
C GLU A 49 -19.34 12.21 21.62
N ILE A 50 -18.40 12.16 22.57
CA ILE A 50 -17.35 13.18 22.72
C ILE A 50 -16.15 12.82 21.85
N ASN A 51 -15.77 13.75 20.95
CA ASN A 51 -14.48 13.68 20.28
C ASN A 51 -13.35 13.94 21.28
N LYS A 52 -12.73 12.86 21.75
CA LYS A 52 -11.64 12.85 22.72
C LYS A 52 -10.44 13.72 22.33
N LYS A 53 -10.09 13.76 21.03
CA LYS A 53 -8.97 14.58 20.51
C LYS A 53 -9.28 16.07 20.66
N GLU A 54 -10.49 16.48 20.29
CA GLU A 54 -10.92 17.88 20.38
C GLU A 54 -11.13 18.33 21.83
N LEU A 55 -11.62 17.44 22.71
CA LEU A 55 -11.67 17.72 24.16
C LEU A 55 -10.28 17.99 24.73
N LEU A 56 -9.30 17.16 24.38
CA LEU A 56 -7.92 17.32 24.84
C LEU A 56 -7.32 18.64 24.36
N LYS A 57 -7.46 18.96 23.06
CA LYS A 57 -7.02 20.25 22.52
C LYS A 57 -7.69 21.43 23.22
N TYR A 58 -9.00 21.34 23.45
CA TYR A 58 -9.74 22.39 24.15
C TYR A 58 -9.19 22.61 25.56
N ALA A 59 -8.97 21.54 26.33
CA ALA A 59 -8.42 21.64 27.67
C ALA A 59 -6.99 22.21 27.69
N ILE A 60 -6.13 21.82 26.74
CA ILE A 60 -4.78 22.40 26.59
C ILE A 60 -4.86 23.89 26.25
N ARG A 61 -5.80 24.26 25.38
CA ARG A 61 -6.01 25.66 24.98
C ARG A 61 -6.40 26.52 26.19
N GLU A 62 -7.26 26.02 27.06
CA GLU A 62 -7.62 26.70 28.31
C GLU A 62 -6.45 26.73 29.31
N ALA A 63 -5.75 25.59 29.51
CA ALA A 63 -4.65 25.47 30.47
C ALA A 63 -3.47 26.43 30.20
N PHE A 64 -3.14 26.62 28.92
CA PHE A 64 -2.04 27.49 28.49
C PHE A 64 -2.51 28.87 28.03
N GLU A 65 -3.80 29.21 28.22
CA GLU A 65 -4.41 30.48 27.82
C GLU A 65 -4.17 30.84 26.33
N LEU A 66 -4.20 29.83 25.46
CA LEU A 66 -3.79 29.95 24.06
C LEU A 66 -4.79 30.75 23.22
N HIS A 67 -4.27 31.60 22.34
CA HIS A 67 -5.06 32.31 21.34
C HIS A 67 -5.61 31.35 20.29
N LYS A 68 -6.75 31.71 19.69
CA LYS A 68 -7.40 30.92 18.60
C LYS A 68 -6.46 30.61 17.44
N SER A 69 -5.45 31.43 17.21
CA SER A 69 -4.45 31.23 16.17
C SER A 69 -3.35 30.24 16.56
N ASP A 70 -3.13 29.95 17.84
CA ASP A 70 -2.13 28.96 18.24
C ASP A 70 -2.55 27.56 17.80
N ILE A 71 -1.55 26.74 17.47
CA ILE A 71 -1.73 25.44 16.82
C ILE A 71 -1.31 24.34 17.78
N ILE A 72 -2.24 23.44 18.12
CA ILE A 72 -1.98 22.27 18.95
C ILE A 72 -1.78 21.04 18.08
N ILE A 73 -0.61 20.40 18.19
CA ILE A 73 -0.18 19.27 17.37
C ILE A 73 0.04 18.06 18.26
N ILE A 74 -0.76 17.02 18.09
CA ILE A 74 -0.62 15.76 18.82
C ILE A 74 0.11 14.77 17.91
N LYS A 75 1.34 14.39 18.29
CA LYS A 75 2.20 13.57 17.44
C LYS A 75 3.20 12.75 18.25
N ASN A 76 3.45 11.50 17.84
CA ASN A 76 4.45 10.61 18.46
C ASN A 76 4.30 10.46 19.98
N SER A 77 3.05 10.41 20.45
CA SER A 77 2.72 10.41 21.89
C SER A 77 3.21 11.64 22.65
N GLN A 78 3.43 12.76 21.96
CA GLN A 78 3.74 14.06 22.53
C GLN A 78 2.72 15.08 22.05
N ILE A 79 2.63 16.21 22.73
CA ILE A 79 1.80 17.34 22.31
C ILE A 79 2.69 18.55 22.16
N PHE A 80 2.65 19.16 20.97
CA PHE A 80 3.37 20.38 20.67
C PHE A 80 2.38 21.53 20.55
N ILE A 81 2.72 22.68 21.13
CA ILE A 81 1.96 23.91 20.99
C ILE A 81 2.85 24.89 20.24
N LYS A 82 2.45 25.24 19.02
CA LYS A 82 3.08 26.33 18.29
C LYS A 82 2.31 27.61 18.57
N LEU A 83 2.97 28.54 19.25
CA LEU A 83 2.47 29.88 19.45
C LEU A 83 2.54 30.60 18.11
N PHE A 84 1.42 31.16 17.68
CA PHE A 84 1.29 31.78 16.38
C PHE A 84 0.83 33.21 16.54
N ASP A 85 1.77 34.11 16.28
CA ASP A 85 1.57 35.54 16.32
C ASP A 85 1.04 36.04 14.97
N ASN A 86 -0.20 36.53 14.96
CA ASN A 86 -0.82 37.09 13.76
C ASN A 86 -0.15 38.40 13.31
N ASP A 87 0.56 39.10 14.21
CA ASP A 87 1.22 40.37 13.89
C ASP A 87 2.44 40.16 12.97
N ASN A 88 2.97 38.93 12.93
CA ASN A 88 4.05 38.54 12.01
C ASN A 88 3.55 38.21 10.60
N ILE A 89 2.23 38.17 10.36
CA ILE A 89 1.68 37.99 9.01
C ILE A 89 1.78 39.32 8.26
N ARG A 90 2.54 39.35 7.16
CA ARG A 90 2.56 40.51 6.27
C ARG A 90 1.18 40.71 5.64
N GLU A 91 0.57 41.87 5.89
CA GLU A 91 -0.66 42.24 5.19
C GLU A 91 -0.41 42.33 3.68
N VAL A 92 -1.14 41.52 2.92
CA VAL A 92 -0.97 41.43 1.47
C VAL A 92 -1.86 42.46 0.82
N GLN A 93 -1.26 43.41 0.11
CA GLN A 93 -2.00 44.45 -0.61
C GLN A 93 -2.85 43.83 -1.73
N GLU A 94 -3.98 44.46 -2.06
CA GLU A 94 -4.91 43.96 -3.09
C GLU A 94 -4.21 43.69 -4.43
N GLU A 95 -3.23 44.54 -4.80
CA GLU A 95 -2.45 44.37 -6.02
C GLU A 95 -1.56 43.12 -6.01
N GLU A 96 -1.15 42.66 -4.84
CA GLU A 96 -0.27 41.50 -4.67
C GLU A 96 -1.03 40.18 -4.57
N LYS A 97 -2.35 40.20 -4.31
CA LYS A 97 -3.16 39.00 -4.08
C LYS A 97 -3.10 37.99 -5.22
N GLY A 98 -2.94 38.46 -6.45
CA GLY A 98 -2.80 37.64 -7.67
C GLY A 98 -1.35 37.29 -8.06
N THR A 99 -0.37 37.70 -7.26
CA THR A 99 1.06 37.58 -7.58
C THR A 99 1.76 36.51 -6.75
N ILE A 100 2.99 36.18 -7.14
CA ILE A 100 3.88 35.26 -6.40
C ILE A 100 4.13 35.74 -4.96
N ALA A 101 4.00 37.04 -4.68
CA ALA A 101 4.20 37.61 -3.35
C ALA A 101 3.15 37.13 -2.32
N ASN A 102 1.94 36.75 -2.76
CA ASN A 102 0.88 36.22 -1.90
C ASN A 102 0.89 34.68 -1.76
N ARG A 103 1.94 34.01 -2.25
CA ARG A 103 1.96 32.53 -2.33
C ARG A 103 1.88 31.80 -0.98
N PHE A 104 2.23 32.49 0.11
CA PHE A 104 2.25 31.96 1.47
C PHE A 104 1.33 32.74 2.41
N ASN A 105 0.38 33.50 1.87
CA ASN A 105 -0.56 34.28 2.69
C ASN A 105 0.14 35.23 3.68
N GLY A 106 1.27 35.82 3.29
CA GLY A 106 2.05 36.74 4.12
C GLY A 106 3.01 36.10 5.14
N LEU A 107 3.07 34.75 5.20
CA LEU A 107 3.96 34.02 6.11
C LEU A 107 5.40 33.93 5.59
N ASP A 108 6.34 33.84 6.53
CA ASP A 108 7.74 33.61 6.25
C ASP A 108 8.02 32.18 5.75
N GLU A 109 8.86 32.04 4.71
CA GLU A 109 9.15 30.75 4.08
C GLU A 109 9.98 29.84 5.00
N GLU A 110 10.86 30.39 5.85
CA GLU A 110 11.65 29.60 6.80
C GLU A 110 10.80 29.11 7.97
N GLU A 111 9.80 29.88 8.43
CA GLU A 111 8.80 29.41 9.39
C GLU A 111 8.04 28.19 8.86
N LEU A 112 7.52 28.27 7.62
CA LEU A 112 6.79 27.16 6.99
C LEU A 112 7.66 25.93 6.77
N LYS A 113 8.91 26.14 6.34
CA LYS A 113 9.90 25.08 6.18
C LYS A 113 10.23 24.42 7.51
N SER A 114 10.35 25.20 8.58
CA SER A 114 10.58 24.65 9.92
C SER A 114 9.38 23.82 10.37
N PHE A 115 8.16 24.29 10.17
CA PHE A 115 6.95 23.53 10.49
C PHE A 115 6.91 22.21 9.70
N TYR A 116 7.22 22.27 8.40
CA TYR A 116 7.28 21.09 7.55
C TYR A 116 8.27 20.05 8.09
N ASN A 117 9.50 20.45 8.39
CA ASN A 117 10.54 19.53 8.86
C ASN A 117 10.24 18.94 10.25
N ASN A 118 9.60 19.70 11.12
CA ASN A 118 9.32 19.28 12.49
C ASN A 118 8.05 18.42 12.59
N PHE A 119 7.00 18.77 11.84
CA PHE A 119 5.66 18.21 12.06
C PHE A 119 5.09 17.47 10.84
N PHE A 120 5.45 17.85 9.62
CA PHE A 120 4.99 17.20 8.39
C PHE A 120 6.05 16.22 7.84
N LEU A 121 6.31 15.14 8.57
CA LEU A 121 7.26 14.13 8.13
C LEU A 121 6.67 13.31 6.98
N LYS A 122 7.38 13.26 5.85
CA LYS A 122 6.92 12.57 4.63
C LYS A 122 6.67 11.08 4.86
N ASP A 123 7.43 10.43 5.75
CA ASP A 123 7.27 9.01 6.06
C ASP A 123 5.98 8.66 6.80
N GLU A 124 5.45 9.59 7.59
CA GLU A 124 4.16 9.43 8.27
C GLU A 124 3.00 9.83 7.33
N ASN A 125 3.27 10.70 6.36
CA ASN A 125 2.30 11.26 5.43
C ASN A 125 2.45 10.69 4.01
N LYS A 126 2.92 9.43 3.88
CA LYS A 126 3.26 8.81 2.57
C LYS A 126 2.16 8.88 1.53
N ASN A 127 0.90 8.80 1.97
CA ASN A 127 -0.27 8.82 1.09
C ASN A 127 -0.94 10.19 0.98
N PHE A 128 -0.47 11.21 1.70
CA PHE A 128 -1.14 12.52 1.75
C PHE A 128 -1.33 13.12 0.35
N PHE A 129 -0.26 13.15 -0.46
CA PHE A 129 -0.34 13.72 -1.81
C PHE A 129 -1.13 12.86 -2.79
N TYR A 130 -1.22 11.55 -2.54
CA TYR A 130 -2.10 10.67 -3.30
C TYR A 130 -3.57 10.98 -2.99
N ILE A 131 -3.94 11.10 -1.71
CA ILE A 131 -5.29 11.46 -1.26
C ILE A 131 -5.72 12.81 -1.84
N VAL A 132 -4.83 13.82 -1.79
CA VAL A 132 -5.09 15.14 -2.40
C VAL A 132 -5.38 15.02 -3.90
N ALA A 133 -4.59 14.22 -4.61
CA ALA A 133 -4.77 14.00 -6.04
C ALA A 133 -6.06 13.23 -6.36
N GLU A 134 -6.38 12.22 -5.55
CA GLU A 134 -7.60 11.41 -5.65
C GLU A 134 -8.84 12.29 -5.46
N GLN A 135 -8.92 13.04 -4.36
CA GLN A 135 -10.03 13.98 -4.12
C GLN A 135 -10.16 15.02 -5.24
N PHE A 136 -9.03 15.54 -5.75
CA PHE A 136 -9.08 16.49 -6.86
C PHE A 136 -9.71 15.86 -8.12
N VAL A 137 -9.27 14.65 -8.48
CA VAL A 137 -9.79 13.93 -9.65
C VAL A 137 -11.26 13.58 -9.45
N ASP A 138 -11.63 13.03 -8.30
CA ASP A 138 -13.01 12.62 -8.01
C ASP A 138 -13.97 13.80 -8.04
N ILE A 139 -13.66 14.86 -7.29
CA ILE A 139 -14.55 16.02 -7.15
C ILE A 139 -14.60 16.84 -8.45
N TYR A 140 -13.44 17.19 -9.02
CA TYR A 140 -13.39 18.18 -10.09
C TYR A 140 -13.39 17.57 -11.48
N MET A 141 -12.77 16.41 -11.67
CA MET A 141 -12.70 15.75 -12.98
C MET A 141 -13.88 14.79 -13.17
N LEU A 142 -14.22 13.96 -12.19
CA LEU A 142 -15.25 12.92 -12.38
C LEU A 142 -16.66 13.40 -12.07
N ASP A 143 -16.86 14.07 -10.94
CA ASP A 143 -18.17 14.59 -10.52
C ASP A 143 -18.52 15.89 -11.25
N LYS A 144 -17.76 16.97 -11.00
CA LYS A 144 -18.04 18.30 -11.59
C LYS A 144 -17.69 18.42 -13.07
N LYS A 145 -16.81 17.55 -13.60
CA LYS A 145 -16.39 17.52 -15.01
C LYS A 145 -15.97 18.89 -15.55
N ILE A 146 -15.06 19.56 -14.85
CA ILE A 146 -14.59 20.90 -15.24
C ILE A 146 -13.97 20.89 -16.64
N ASN A 147 -14.19 21.95 -17.43
CA ASN A 147 -13.56 22.06 -18.76
C ASN A 147 -12.12 22.59 -18.67
N ASN A 148 -11.36 22.55 -19.77
CA ASN A 148 -9.97 23.01 -19.79
C ASN A 148 -9.80 24.49 -19.41
N ILE A 149 -10.79 25.35 -19.72
CA ILE A 149 -10.77 26.78 -19.34
C ILE A 149 -10.84 26.94 -17.82
N THR A 150 -11.75 26.21 -17.18
CA THR A 150 -11.93 26.22 -15.73
C THR A 150 -10.72 25.61 -15.04
N TYR A 151 -10.20 24.51 -15.58
CA TYR A 151 -8.98 23.86 -15.10
C TYR A 151 -7.78 24.82 -15.13
N GLU A 152 -7.47 25.42 -16.29
CA GLU A 152 -6.34 26.35 -16.44
C GLU A 152 -6.42 27.55 -15.49
N LYS A 153 -7.64 27.97 -15.13
CA LYS A 153 -7.86 29.12 -14.25
C LYS A 153 -7.78 28.74 -12.77
N TYR A 154 -8.29 27.58 -12.36
CA TYR A 154 -8.56 27.30 -10.95
C TYR A 154 -7.92 26.02 -10.38
N ALA A 155 -7.30 25.15 -11.20
CA ALA A 155 -6.79 23.85 -10.74
C ALA A 155 -5.87 23.96 -9.51
N PHE A 156 -4.96 24.94 -9.48
CA PHE A 156 -4.03 25.11 -8.35
C PHE A 156 -4.77 25.56 -7.08
N SER A 157 -5.76 26.43 -7.20
CA SER A 157 -6.58 26.88 -6.07
C SER A 157 -7.44 25.75 -5.52
N PHE A 158 -7.99 24.89 -6.38
CA PHE A 158 -8.73 23.69 -5.97
C PHE A 158 -7.82 22.72 -5.19
N ILE A 159 -6.62 22.43 -5.70
CA ILE A 159 -5.64 21.57 -5.02
C ILE A 159 -5.22 22.17 -3.67
N GLN A 160 -4.92 23.47 -3.62
CA GLN A 160 -4.58 24.15 -2.36
C GLN A 160 -5.72 24.12 -1.34
N SER A 161 -6.96 24.22 -1.79
CA SER A 161 -8.13 24.13 -0.91
C SER A 161 -8.24 22.75 -0.27
N ILE A 162 -8.06 21.69 -1.08
CA ILE A 162 -8.02 20.30 -0.58
C ILE A 162 -6.89 20.12 0.43
N ILE A 163 -5.67 20.58 0.11
CA ILE A 163 -4.53 20.48 1.04
C ILE A 163 -4.81 21.22 2.36
N THR A 164 -5.43 22.41 2.28
CA THR A 164 -5.77 23.20 3.48
C THR A 164 -6.76 22.45 4.36
N GLU A 165 -7.78 21.84 3.78
CA GLU A 165 -8.77 21.02 4.49
C GLU A 165 -8.12 19.80 5.16
N GLU A 166 -7.30 19.04 4.42
CA GLU A 166 -6.58 17.88 4.95
C GLU A 166 -5.62 18.24 6.10
N LEU A 167 -4.92 19.38 5.99
CA LEU A 167 -4.05 19.87 7.06
C LEU A 167 -4.84 20.30 8.30
N THR A 168 -5.97 20.98 8.11
CA THR A 168 -6.84 21.43 9.21
C THR A 168 -7.41 20.23 9.97
N ASN A 169 -7.86 19.20 9.25
CA ASN A 169 -8.36 17.95 9.84
C ASN A 169 -7.26 17.18 10.59
N SER A 170 -6.04 17.22 10.09
CA SER A 170 -4.90 16.49 10.67
C SER A 170 -4.35 17.16 11.94
N PHE A 171 -4.14 18.48 11.88
CA PHE A 171 -3.47 19.25 12.92
C PHE A 171 -4.46 19.98 13.82
N ASP A 172 -4.82 21.22 13.49
CA ASP A 172 -5.75 22.05 14.25
C ASP A 172 -6.41 23.11 13.36
N HIS A 173 -7.35 23.87 13.91
CA HIS A 173 -8.02 24.95 13.17
C HIS A 173 -7.22 26.26 13.23
N ASN A 174 -6.41 26.52 12.20
CA ASN A 174 -5.86 27.85 11.91
C ASN A 174 -5.87 28.10 10.39
N ASP A 175 -6.97 28.65 9.89
CA ASP A 175 -7.18 28.89 8.46
C ASP A 175 -6.08 29.76 7.84
N ASN A 176 -5.58 30.77 8.55
CA ASN A 176 -4.60 31.70 8.01
C ASN A 176 -3.23 31.02 7.82
N PHE A 177 -2.79 30.28 8.83
CA PHE A 177 -1.55 29.50 8.76
C PHE A 177 -1.67 28.40 7.71
N PHE A 178 -2.72 27.58 7.76
CA PHE A 178 -2.84 26.43 6.86
C PHE A 178 -3.10 26.83 5.40
N LYS A 179 -3.68 28.00 5.11
CA LYS A 179 -3.71 28.56 3.75
C LYS A 179 -2.31 28.89 3.22
N GLY A 180 -1.44 29.49 4.05
CA GLY A 180 -0.07 29.77 3.64
C GLY A 180 0.78 28.50 3.56
N PHE A 181 0.62 27.61 4.53
CA PHE A 181 1.34 26.33 4.59
C PHE A 181 0.92 25.37 3.47
N SER A 182 -0.35 25.34 3.06
CA SER A 182 -0.79 24.55 1.92
C SER A 182 -0.13 25.00 0.62
N GLY A 183 0.05 26.32 0.44
CA GLY A 183 0.83 26.90 -0.65
C GLY A 183 2.28 26.44 -0.65
N TYR A 184 2.93 26.45 0.51
CA TYR A 184 4.30 25.94 0.69
C TYR A 184 4.41 24.44 0.37
N ILE A 185 3.60 23.60 1.03
CA ILE A 185 3.59 22.15 0.85
C ILE A 185 3.35 21.77 -0.61
N PHE A 186 2.38 22.40 -1.25
CA PHE A 186 2.04 22.12 -2.64
C PHE A 186 3.22 22.45 -3.56
N ARG A 187 3.92 23.56 -3.32
CA ARG A 187 5.06 23.97 -4.15
C ARG A 187 6.20 22.97 -4.10
N ILE A 188 6.60 22.54 -2.91
CA ILE A 188 7.74 21.62 -2.76
C ILE A 188 7.43 20.20 -3.22
N ASN A 189 6.15 19.80 -3.20
CA ASN A 189 5.67 18.48 -3.66
C ASN A 189 4.86 18.56 -4.98
N PHE A 190 5.03 19.63 -5.75
CA PHE A 190 4.23 19.94 -6.94
C PHE A 190 4.25 18.81 -7.98
N LYS A 191 5.43 18.27 -8.28
CA LYS A 191 5.60 17.18 -9.24
C LYS A 191 4.97 15.87 -8.78
N GLU A 192 4.91 15.63 -7.47
CA GLU A 192 4.34 14.43 -6.89
C GLU A 192 2.82 14.45 -7.01
N VAL A 193 2.18 15.54 -6.59
CA VAL A 193 0.72 15.73 -6.71
C VAL A 193 0.27 15.59 -8.16
N PHE A 194 0.90 16.32 -9.10
CA PHE A 194 0.55 16.19 -10.51
C PHE A 194 0.91 14.82 -11.10
N GLY A 195 1.94 14.15 -10.56
CA GLY A 195 2.27 12.78 -10.91
C GLY A 195 1.13 11.82 -10.59
N HIS A 196 0.53 11.95 -9.41
CA HIS A 196 -0.64 11.16 -9.01
C HIS A 196 -1.88 11.52 -9.84
N ILE A 197 -2.18 12.81 -10.03
CA ILE A 197 -3.30 13.25 -10.89
C ILE A 197 -3.15 12.67 -12.30
N ALA A 198 -1.95 12.72 -12.89
CA ALA A 198 -1.69 12.15 -14.21
C ALA A 198 -1.94 10.64 -14.22
N THR A 199 -1.45 9.89 -13.22
CA THR A 199 -1.72 8.45 -13.11
C THR A 199 -3.21 8.14 -13.02
N LEU A 200 -3.97 8.88 -12.20
CA LEU A 200 -5.41 8.70 -12.05
C LEU A 200 -6.17 9.00 -13.35
N LEU A 201 -5.85 10.10 -14.04
CA LEU A 201 -6.43 10.40 -15.35
C LEU A 201 -6.08 9.35 -16.41
N LEU A 202 -4.88 8.77 -16.36
CA LEU A 202 -4.49 7.66 -17.24
C LEU A 202 -5.26 6.37 -16.92
N SER A 203 -5.55 6.08 -15.64
CA SER A 203 -6.48 4.99 -15.26
C SER A 203 -7.87 5.20 -15.86
N GLU A 204 -8.39 6.42 -15.82
CA GLU A 204 -9.67 6.75 -16.45
C GLU A 204 -9.65 6.58 -17.98
N ILE A 205 -8.53 6.89 -18.64
CA ILE A 205 -8.35 6.57 -20.07
C ILE A 205 -8.36 5.06 -20.30
N SER A 206 -7.67 4.28 -19.47
CA SER A 206 -7.67 2.80 -19.56
C SER A 206 -9.09 2.24 -19.44
N ALA A 207 -9.90 2.82 -18.55
CA ALA A 207 -11.32 2.53 -18.36
C ALA A 207 -12.22 3.09 -19.48
N SER A 208 -11.66 3.81 -20.46
CA SER A 208 -12.37 4.41 -21.58
C SER A 208 -13.42 5.46 -21.14
N ASN A 209 -13.11 6.23 -20.09
CA ASN A 209 -13.94 7.35 -19.64
C ASN A 209 -13.98 8.45 -20.71
N ARG A 210 -15.17 8.64 -21.33
CA ARG A 210 -15.35 9.58 -22.44
C ARG A 210 -15.00 11.01 -22.09
N TYR A 211 -15.40 11.47 -20.91
CA TYR A 211 -15.13 12.84 -20.49
C TYR A 211 -13.63 13.10 -20.35
N VAL A 212 -12.89 12.21 -19.68
CA VAL A 212 -11.44 12.38 -19.50
C VAL A 212 -10.72 12.32 -20.85
N MET A 213 -11.14 11.41 -21.74
CA MET A 213 -10.61 11.36 -23.11
C MET A 213 -10.83 12.68 -23.86
N ASP A 214 -12.03 13.27 -23.77
CA ASP A 214 -12.34 14.54 -24.43
C ASP A 214 -11.58 15.72 -23.80
N PHE A 215 -11.47 15.76 -22.47
CA PHE A 215 -10.65 16.73 -21.74
C PHE A 215 -9.19 16.69 -22.20
N LEU A 216 -8.62 15.50 -22.43
CA LEU A 216 -7.23 15.34 -22.86
C LEU A 216 -7.01 15.58 -24.35
N LYS A 217 -8.04 15.47 -25.19
CA LYS A 217 -7.96 15.86 -26.61
C LYS A 217 -7.62 17.34 -26.77
N TYR A 218 -7.97 18.19 -25.80
CA TYR A 218 -7.57 19.60 -25.79
C TYR A 218 -6.05 19.77 -25.96
N TYR A 219 -5.24 18.96 -25.27
CA TYR A 219 -3.77 19.01 -25.37
C TYR A 219 -3.22 18.38 -26.66
N SER A 220 -4.09 17.83 -27.51
CA SER A 220 -3.77 17.44 -28.88
C SER A 220 -4.07 18.57 -29.89
N LEU A 221 -4.74 19.65 -29.47
CA LEU A 221 -5.05 20.80 -30.31
C LEU A 221 -3.83 21.72 -30.32
N ASN A 222 -3.13 21.83 -31.45
CA ASN A 222 -1.95 22.71 -31.57
C ASN A 222 -2.32 24.18 -31.29
N ILE A 223 -3.49 24.64 -31.77
CA ILE A 223 -3.99 26.01 -31.61
C ILE A 223 -5.48 25.96 -31.27
N VAL A 224 -5.92 26.83 -30.35
CA VAL A 224 -7.33 27.09 -30.04
C VAL A 224 -7.65 28.58 -30.22
N VAL A 225 -8.86 28.88 -30.70
CA VAL A 225 -9.35 30.25 -30.85
C VAL A 225 -10.33 30.57 -29.74
N LEU A 226 -10.03 31.57 -28.92
CA LEU A 226 -10.89 32.04 -27.83
C LEU A 226 -11.07 33.55 -27.98
N ASN A 227 -12.32 34.01 -28.04
CA ASN A 227 -12.68 35.42 -28.19
C ASN A 227 -11.94 36.11 -29.36
N GLY A 228 -11.78 35.41 -30.48
CA GLY A 228 -11.08 35.91 -31.68
C GLY A 228 -9.55 35.87 -31.61
N GLN A 229 -8.95 35.49 -30.48
CA GLN A 229 -7.50 35.37 -30.31
C GLN A 229 -7.04 33.91 -30.43
N LYS A 230 -5.91 33.70 -31.10
CA LYS A 230 -5.28 32.39 -31.26
C LYS A 230 -4.33 32.12 -30.10
N TYR A 231 -4.48 30.96 -29.46
CA TYR A 231 -3.61 30.51 -28.39
C TYR A 231 -2.98 29.18 -28.76
N LYS A 232 -1.67 29.03 -28.49
CA LYS A 232 -0.98 27.75 -28.53
C LYS A 232 -1.26 26.99 -27.24
N VAL A 233 -1.82 25.79 -27.35
CA VAL A 233 -2.13 24.94 -26.18
C VAL A 233 -0.88 24.15 -25.79
N PRO A 234 -0.67 23.84 -24.51
CA PRO A 234 0.35 22.89 -24.11
C PRO A 234 0.14 21.52 -24.79
N GLU A 235 1.22 20.90 -25.23
CA GLU A 235 1.16 19.60 -25.89
C GLU A 235 1.64 18.50 -24.93
N ILE A 236 1.03 17.31 -25.02
CA ILE A 236 1.55 16.11 -24.36
C ILE A 236 2.73 15.59 -25.18
N GLU A 237 3.87 16.24 -25.03
CA GLU A 237 5.08 16.00 -25.83
C GLU A 237 6.20 15.43 -24.97
N ALA A 238 6.84 14.36 -25.46
CA ALA A 238 7.99 13.74 -24.83
C ALA A 238 9.28 14.54 -25.11
N PRO A 239 10.35 14.38 -24.31
CA PRO A 239 11.60 15.12 -24.50
C PRO A 239 12.26 14.94 -25.89
N ASN A 240 11.97 13.84 -26.57
CA ASN A 240 12.46 13.54 -27.92
C ASN A 240 11.59 14.12 -29.05
N GLY A 241 10.58 14.94 -28.73
CA GLY A 241 9.66 15.55 -29.70
C GLY A 241 8.47 14.66 -30.09
N LEU A 242 8.33 13.47 -29.50
CA LEU A 242 7.18 12.61 -29.77
C LEU A 242 5.92 13.18 -29.10
N LYS A 243 4.90 13.47 -29.91
CA LYS A 243 3.59 13.93 -29.42
C LYS A 243 2.67 12.75 -29.15
N TRP A 244 2.11 12.71 -27.96
CA TRP A 244 1.12 11.74 -27.54
C TRP A 244 -0.29 12.27 -27.79
N ASN A 245 -1.09 11.54 -28.56
CA ASN A 245 -2.51 11.83 -28.73
C ASN A 245 -3.32 10.79 -27.96
N VAL A 246 -4.61 11.08 -27.70
CA VAL A 246 -5.45 10.20 -26.87
C VAL A 246 -5.54 8.77 -27.41
N VAL A 247 -5.52 8.58 -28.74
CA VAL A 247 -5.59 7.24 -29.35
C VAL A 247 -4.32 6.44 -29.10
N SER A 248 -3.14 7.06 -29.26
CA SER A 248 -1.86 6.40 -29.02
C SER A 248 -1.60 6.19 -27.53
N MET A 249 -2.07 7.10 -26.67
CA MET A 249 -2.03 6.89 -25.22
C MET A 249 -2.91 5.72 -24.80
N LEU A 250 -4.14 5.63 -25.32
CA LEU A 250 -5.10 4.58 -24.96
C LEU A 250 -4.53 3.17 -25.13
N SER A 251 -3.86 2.88 -26.25
CA SER A 251 -3.32 1.55 -26.51
C SER A 251 -2.24 1.16 -25.49
N ILE A 252 -1.30 2.06 -25.20
CA ILE A 252 -0.18 1.81 -24.30
C ILE A 252 -0.66 1.77 -22.84
N VAL A 253 -1.45 2.76 -22.44
CA VAL A 253 -1.92 2.93 -21.05
C VAL A 253 -2.85 1.80 -20.67
N LYS A 254 -3.76 1.39 -21.57
CA LYS A 254 -4.68 0.27 -21.33
C LYS A 254 -3.95 -1.06 -21.17
N ILE A 255 -2.91 -1.31 -21.97
CA ILE A 255 -2.07 -2.50 -21.80
C ILE A 255 -1.37 -2.44 -20.45
N TYR A 256 -0.66 -1.33 -20.18
CA TYR A 256 0.14 -1.19 -18.96
C TYR A 256 -0.70 -1.36 -17.69
N ILE A 257 -1.77 -0.57 -17.54
CA ILE A 257 -2.60 -0.57 -16.33
C ILE A 257 -3.32 -1.91 -16.14
N LYS A 258 -3.87 -2.51 -17.21
CA LYS A 258 -4.54 -3.81 -17.08
C LYS A 258 -3.58 -4.93 -16.73
N THR A 259 -2.36 -4.90 -17.27
CA THR A 259 -1.32 -5.87 -16.92
C THR A 259 -0.85 -5.66 -15.48
N GLU A 260 -0.76 -4.42 -15.01
CA GLU A 260 -0.39 -4.11 -13.61
C GLU A 260 -1.43 -4.66 -12.62
N ILE A 261 -2.71 -4.39 -12.85
CA ILE A 261 -3.82 -4.93 -12.03
C ILE A 261 -3.84 -6.47 -12.08
N SER A 262 -3.73 -7.06 -13.27
CA SER A 262 -3.72 -8.51 -13.44
C SER A 262 -2.54 -9.18 -12.72
N LEU A 263 -1.38 -8.52 -12.69
CA LEU A 263 -0.20 -9.02 -12.00
C LEU A 263 -0.39 -9.06 -10.48
N GLU A 264 -1.04 -8.03 -9.92
CA GLU A 264 -1.40 -7.97 -8.50
C GLU A 264 -2.38 -9.10 -8.14
N ASP A 265 -3.47 -9.27 -8.92
CA ASP A 265 -4.42 -10.37 -8.76
C ASP A 265 -3.76 -11.76 -8.82
N ILE A 266 -2.75 -11.93 -9.68
CA ILE A 266 -1.99 -13.19 -9.80
C ILE A 266 -1.16 -13.43 -8.54
N LYS A 267 -0.47 -12.41 -8.04
CA LYS A 267 0.37 -12.52 -6.84
C LYS A 267 -0.46 -12.89 -5.61
N ASP A 268 -1.61 -12.25 -5.44
CA ASP A 268 -2.54 -12.55 -4.35
C ASP A 268 -3.07 -13.98 -4.44
N LYS A 269 -3.44 -14.44 -5.63
CA LYS A 269 -3.87 -15.83 -5.85
C LYS A 269 -2.76 -16.84 -5.58
N ILE A 270 -1.52 -16.55 -5.98
CA ILE A 270 -0.38 -17.40 -5.68
C ILE A 270 -0.20 -17.50 -4.16
N ALA A 271 -0.24 -16.39 -3.44
CA ALA A 271 -0.10 -16.36 -1.99
C ALA A 271 -1.18 -17.21 -1.29
N LEU A 272 -2.45 -17.04 -1.68
CA LEU A 272 -3.57 -17.83 -1.14
C LEU A 272 -3.42 -19.34 -1.43
N LEU A 273 -3.01 -19.70 -2.65
CA LEU A 273 -2.80 -21.10 -3.00
C LEU A 273 -1.58 -21.70 -2.28
N GLN A 274 -0.50 -20.93 -2.10
CA GLN A 274 0.67 -21.32 -1.32
C GLN A 274 0.34 -21.52 0.15
N GLU A 275 -0.53 -20.70 0.74
CA GLU A 275 -1.03 -20.94 2.10
C GLU A 275 -1.82 -22.25 2.15
N SER A 276 -2.74 -22.47 1.20
CA SER A 276 -3.57 -23.68 1.16
C SER A 276 -2.79 -24.98 0.90
N ILE A 277 -1.64 -24.91 0.21
CA ILE A 277 -0.87 -26.11 -0.13
C ILE A 277 -0.08 -26.63 1.07
N VAL A 278 0.24 -25.77 2.05
CA VAL A 278 0.97 -26.14 3.28
C VAL A 278 0.21 -27.20 4.08
N ASP A 279 -1.12 -27.13 4.12
CA ASP A 279 -1.99 -28.10 4.83
C ASP A 279 -1.85 -29.55 4.32
N PHE A 280 -1.29 -29.73 3.13
CA PHE A 280 -1.07 -31.06 2.55
C PHE A 280 0.28 -31.68 2.94
N TYR A 281 1.21 -30.90 3.50
CA TYR A 281 2.53 -31.39 3.88
C TYR A 281 2.44 -32.27 5.12
N ILE A 282 3.23 -33.34 5.13
CA ILE A 282 3.30 -34.29 6.24
C ILE A 282 4.74 -34.32 6.68
N ASN A 283 5.03 -33.88 7.92
CA ASN A 283 6.39 -33.80 8.46
C ASN A 283 7.37 -33.03 7.55
N GLY A 284 6.89 -31.94 6.93
CA GLY A 284 7.70 -31.08 6.07
C GLY A 284 7.94 -31.59 4.65
N ILE A 285 7.40 -32.74 4.26
CA ILE A 285 7.48 -33.26 2.88
C ILE A 285 6.12 -33.29 2.19
N SER A 286 6.14 -33.24 0.86
CA SER A 286 4.92 -33.28 0.06
C SER A 286 4.20 -34.63 0.20
N PRO A 287 2.86 -34.68 0.03
CA PRO A 287 2.13 -35.94 0.14
C PRO A 287 2.52 -36.97 -0.93
N VAL A 288 3.04 -36.51 -2.08
CA VAL A 288 3.59 -37.37 -3.13
C VAL A 288 4.90 -38.03 -2.67
N GLU A 289 5.80 -37.24 -2.08
CA GLU A 289 7.08 -37.72 -1.56
C GLU A 289 6.89 -38.63 -0.33
N TYR A 290 5.97 -38.28 0.56
CA TYR A 290 5.57 -39.12 1.69
C TYR A 290 5.08 -40.50 1.24
N ASN A 291 4.19 -40.55 0.24
CA ASN A 291 3.74 -41.82 -0.33
C ASN A 291 4.84 -42.58 -1.08
N SER A 292 5.77 -41.88 -1.74
CA SER A 292 6.95 -42.49 -2.37
C SER A 292 7.81 -43.20 -1.32
N ASN A 293 8.09 -42.55 -0.18
CA ASN A 293 8.86 -43.12 0.93
C ASN A 293 8.19 -44.36 1.53
N ILE A 294 6.87 -44.32 1.75
CA ILE A 294 6.11 -45.50 2.20
C ILE A 294 6.19 -46.63 1.17
N SER A 295 6.11 -46.32 -0.12
CA SER A 295 6.13 -47.32 -1.18
C SER A 295 7.49 -48.04 -1.23
N GLN A 296 8.59 -47.32 -1.06
CA GLN A 296 9.93 -47.89 -0.96
C GLN A 296 10.08 -48.82 0.25
N GLU A 297 9.52 -48.45 1.41
CA GLU A 297 9.53 -49.31 2.60
C GLU A 297 8.68 -50.57 2.43
N ILE A 298 7.52 -50.45 1.78
CA ILE A 298 6.67 -51.59 1.43
C ILE A 298 7.41 -52.54 0.47
N GLU A 299 8.20 -52.01 -0.47
CA GLU A 299 9.00 -52.80 -1.40
C GLU A 299 10.08 -53.60 -0.65
N LYS A 300 10.82 -52.98 0.27
CA LYS A 300 11.79 -53.67 1.13
C LYS A 300 11.14 -54.81 1.92
N ILE A 301 10.00 -54.56 2.55
CA ILE A 301 9.25 -55.60 3.29
C ILE A 301 8.78 -56.72 2.35
N SER A 302 8.37 -56.37 1.13
CA SER A 302 7.94 -57.35 0.14
C SER A 302 9.09 -58.27 -0.29
N GLN A 303 10.31 -57.73 -0.43
CA GLN A 303 11.51 -58.53 -0.67
C GLN A 303 11.82 -59.46 0.52
N SER A 304 11.73 -58.95 1.76
CA SER A 304 11.89 -59.77 2.97
C SER A 304 10.86 -60.90 3.06
N LEU A 305 9.60 -60.63 2.71
CA LEU A 305 8.53 -61.64 2.67
C LEU A 305 8.83 -62.76 1.67
N VAL A 306 9.35 -62.41 0.48
CA VAL A 306 9.77 -63.41 -0.52
C VAL A 306 10.88 -64.30 0.03
N TYR A 307 11.88 -63.70 0.70
CA TYR A 307 12.98 -64.46 1.31
C TYR A 307 12.50 -65.38 2.44
N ALA A 308 11.68 -64.87 3.37
CA ALA A 308 11.12 -65.65 4.46
C ALA A 308 10.22 -66.80 3.95
N THR A 309 9.47 -66.57 2.88
CA THR A 309 8.64 -67.61 2.25
C THR A 309 9.51 -68.71 1.60
N LYS A 310 10.60 -68.34 0.93
CA LYS A 310 11.58 -69.31 0.40
C LYS A 310 12.19 -70.15 1.53
N ARG A 311 12.59 -69.51 2.64
CA ARG A 311 13.11 -70.21 3.83
C ARG A 311 12.07 -71.17 4.41
N LEU A 312 10.82 -70.72 4.54
CA LEU A 312 9.73 -71.56 5.05
C LEU A 312 9.55 -72.84 4.21
N ASN A 313 9.57 -72.72 2.88
CA ASN A 313 9.44 -73.85 1.98
C ASN A 313 10.60 -74.83 2.16
N ILE A 314 11.86 -74.34 2.17
CA ILE A 314 13.04 -75.18 2.38
C ILE A 314 12.95 -75.96 3.70
N TYR A 315 12.61 -75.29 4.81
CA TYR A 315 12.50 -75.94 6.11
C TYR A 315 11.34 -76.94 6.17
N THR A 316 10.23 -76.65 5.48
CA THR A 316 9.08 -77.56 5.38
C THR A 316 9.43 -78.82 4.57
N ASP A 317 10.12 -78.66 3.45
CA ASP A 317 10.60 -79.78 2.62
C ASP A 317 11.61 -80.64 3.40
N THR A 318 12.50 -80.00 4.15
CA THR A 318 13.50 -80.67 5.00
C THR A 318 12.83 -81.46 6.14
N LEU A 319 11.80 -80.88 6.78
CA LEU A 319 11.01 -81.55 7.81
C LEU A 319 10.32 -82.82 7.26
N ASN A 320 9.78 -82.75 6.05
CA ASN A 320 9.13 -83.89 5.40
C ASN A 320 10.14 -85.00 5.00
N GLY A 321 11.40 -84.64 4.79
CA GLY A 321 12.47 -85.57 4.40
C GLY A 321 13.23 -86.22 5.56
N THR A 322 13.22 -85.63 6.77
CA THR A 322 14.02 -86.16 7.89
C THR A 322 13.34 -87.33 8.63
N LYS A 323 14.13 -88.34 9.01
CA LYS A 323 13.68 -89.50 9.79
C LYS A 323 14.02 -89.40 11.29
N ASN A 324 14.84 -88.41 11.68
CA ASN A 324 15.27 -88.18 13.06
C ASN A 324 14.24 -87.33 13.82
N ASP A 325 13.62 -87.89 14.87
CA ASP A 325 12.57 -87.20 15.61
C ASP A 325 13.07 -85.97 16.39
N SER A 326 14.32 -85.97 16.86
CA SER A 326 14.92 -84.79 17.52
C SER A 326 15.10 -83.61 16.57
N GLU A 327 15.47 -83.88 15.30
CA GLU A 327 15.58 -82.85 14.25
C GLU A 327 14.20 -82.33 13.82
N LYS A 328 13.17 -83.19 13.80
CA LYS A 328 11.80 -82.76 13.47
C LYS A 328 11.29 -81.71 14.43
N ASP A 329 11.57 -81.85 15.73
CA ASP A 329 11.11 -80.89 16.73
C ASP A 329 11.82 -79.53 16.58
N VAL A 330 13.13 -79.52 16.31
CA VAL A 330 13.86 -78.28 15.99
C VAL A 330 13.32 -77.61 14.72
N LEU A 331 13.07 -78.38 13.67
CA LEU A 331 12.52 -77.88 12.40
C LEU A 331 11.09 -77.35 12.56
N ARG A 332 10.25 -77.98 13.40
CA ARG A 332 8.90 -77.48 13.73
C ARG A 332 8.97 -76.12 14.42
N ASP A 333 9.86 -75.97 15.39
CA ASP A 333 10.07 -74.70 16.10
C ASP A 333 10.54 -73.60 15.14
N ASP A 334 11.48 -73.90 14.26
CA ASP A 334 11.99 -72.93 13.28
C ASP A 334 10.94 -72.56 12.21
N ILE A 335 10.16 -73.52 11.73
CA ILE A 335 8.99 -73.27 10.87
C ILE A 335 8.00 -72.34 11.57
N GLN A 336 7.74 -72.56 12.86
CA GLN A 336 6.83 -71.73 13.63
C GLN A 336 7.37 -70.31 13.83
N LYS A 337 8.68 -70.15 14.06
CA LYS A 337 9.36 -68.84 14.08
C LYS A 337 9.24 -68.12 12.73
N ILE A 338 9.51 -68.80 11.61
CA ILE A 338 9.40 -68.20 10.27
C ILE A 338 7.95 -67.81 9.95
N LYS A 339 6.96 -68.63 10.33
CA LYS A 339 5.53 -68.28 10.19
C LYS A 339 5.19 -67.00 10.97
N ARG A 340 5.69 -66.86 12.20
CA ARG A 340 5.53 -65.63 13.00
C ARG A 340 6.21 -64.42 12.34
N GLU A 341 7.43 -64.58 11.82
CA GLU A 341 8.15 -63.54 11.07
C GLU A 341 7.34 -63.05 9.86
N ILE A 342 6.82 -63.98 9.04
CA ILE A 342 5.98 -63.65 7.88
C ILE A 342 4.72 -62.89 8.30
N GLN A 343 4.07 -63.32 9.39
CA GLN A 343 2.87 -62.66 9.91
C GLN A 343 3.17 -61.21 10.33
N LEU A 344 4.25 -60.99 11.10
CA LEU A 344 4.70 -59.66 11.50
C LEU A 344 5.03 -58.76 10.30
N LEU A 345 5.70 -59.30 9.28
CA LEU A 345 5.99 -58.55 8.05
C LEU A 345 4.71 -58.19 7.27
N LYS A 346 3.72 -59.08 7.20
CA LYS A 346 2.41 -58.79 6.59
C LYS A 346 1.65 -57.70 7.34
N GLU A 347 1.63 -57.77 8.66
CA GLU A 347 1.01 -56.75 9.53
C GLU A 347 1.70 -55.40 9.36
N ARG A 348 3.04 -55.37 9.38
CA ARG A 348 3.81 -54.14 9.14
C ARG A 348 3.53 -53.55 7.75
N LYS A 349 3.47 -54.38 6.71
CA LYS A 349 3.11 -53.95 5.35
C LYS A 349 1.71 -53.35 5.28
N SER A 350 0.73 -54.01 5.90
CA SER A 350 -0.66 -53.52 5.97
C SER A 350 -0.74 -52.17 6.70
N LYS A 351 -0.03 -52.04 7.84
CA LYS A 351 0.05 -50.79 8.59
C LYS A 351 0.65 -49.65 7.76
N LEU A 352 1.76 -49.89 7.06
CA LEU A 352 2.35 -48.89 6.17
C LEU A 352 1.40 -48.47 5.04
N ALA A 353 0.74 -49.44 4.40
CA ALA A 353 -0.22 -49.16 3.34
C ALA A 353 -1.40 -48.32 3.85
N SER A 354 -1.87 -48.57 5.07
CA SER A 354 -2.95 -47.77 5.69
C SER A 354 -2.57 -46.32 5.98
N ASN A 355 -1.27 -46.04 6.14
CA ASN A 355 -0.76 -44.69 6.36
C ASN A 355 -0.59 -43.88 5.06
N MET A 356 -0.75 -44.49 3.88
CA MET A 356 -0.61 -43.76 2.62
C MET A 356 -1.70 -42.69 2.47
N VAL A 357 -1.32 -41.52 1.97
CA VAL A 357 -2.25 -40.47 1.61
C VAL A 357 -3.16 -40.98 0.49
N ASN A 358 -4.47 -40.80 0.68
CA ASN A 358 -5.46 -41.27 -0.28
C ASN A 358 -5.38 -40.51 -1.62
N LYS A 359 -5.88 -41.15 -2.68
CA LYS A 359 -5.85 -40.63 -4.05
C LYS A 359 -6.54 -39.27 -4.17
N THR A 360 -7.63 -39.04 -3.45
CA THR A 360 -8.40 -37.79 -3.50
C THR A 360 -7.57 -36.61 -2.99
N LYS A 361 -6.87 -36.76 -1.86
CA LYS A 361 -5.96 -35.73 -1.32
C LYS A 361 -4.79 -35.47 -2.27
N LEU A 362 -4.20 -36.51 -2.87
CA LEU A 362 -3.14 -36.35 -3.87
C LEU A 362 -3.60 -35.57 -5.10
N ILE A 363 -4.81 -35.84 -5.59
CA ILE A 363 -5.38 -35.12 -6.74
C ILE A 363 -5.55 -33.63 -6.38
N LYS A 364 -6.10 -33.32 -5.20
CA LYS A 364 -6.24 -31.93 -4.73
C LYS A 364 -4.90 -31.20 -4.66
N TYR A 365 -3.91 -31.80 -4.00
CA TYR A 365 -2.55 -31.26 -3.93
C TYR A 365 -1.95 -31.00 -5.32
N ASN A 366 -2.04 -31.98 -6.23
CA ASN A 366 -1.49 -31.84 -7.57
C ASN A 366 -2.22 -30.78 -8.41
N ASN A 367 -3.52 -30.60 -8.21
CA ASN A 367 -4.28 -29.54 -8.89
C ASN A 367 -3.84 -28.16 -8.41
N ILE A 368 -3.75 -27.94 -7.09
CA ILE A 368 -3.26 -26.69 -6.50
C ILE A 368 -1.84 -26.39 -6.99
N LYS A 369 -0.94 -27.39 -6.94
CA LYS A 369 0.44 -27.24 -7.42
C LYS A 369 0.50 -26.82 -8.90
N ARG A 370 -0.29 -27.48 -9.77
CA ARG A 370 -0.36 -27.14 -11.19
C ARG A 370 -0.90 -25.73 -11.43
N GLU A 371 -1.86 -25.30 -10.62
CA GLU A 371 -2.42 -23.96 -10.69
C GLU A 371 -1.38 -22.91 -10.29
N ILE A 372 -0.65 -23.13 -9.20
CA ILE A 372 0.49 -22.29 -8.79
C ILE A 372 1.52 -22.20 -9.92
N ASP A 373 1.96 -23.34 -10.48
CA ASP A 373 2.93 -23.37 -11.58
C ASP A 373 2.43 -22.64 -12.85
N SER A 374 1.12 -22.68 -13.10
CA SER A 374 0.47 -21.92 -14.19
C SER A 374 0.52 -20.42 -13.92
N LEU A 375 0.15 -20.01 -12.71
CA LEU A 375 0.13 -18.61 -12.28
C LEU A 375 1.54 -18.00 -12.28
N ILE A 376 2.56 -18.70 -11.79
CA ILE A 376 3.97 -18.24 -11.81
C ILE A 376 4.46 -18.00 -13.26
N ARG A 377 4.05 -18.86 -14.21
CA ARG A 377 4.39 -18.64 -15.64
C ARG A 377 3.69 -17.42 -16.20
N ARG A 378 2.43 -17.19 -15.81
CA ARG A 378 1.65 -16.02 -16.22
C ARG A 378 2.22 -14.73 -15.61
N GLU A 379 2.57 -14.74 -14.34
CA GLU A 379 3.26 -13.65 -13.62
C GLU A 379 4.50 -13.20 -14.41
N LYS A 380 5.41 -14.13 -14.72
CA LYS A 380 6.63 -13.84 -15.51
C LYS A 380 6.33 -13.30 -16.91
N SER A 381 5.21 -13.68 -17.51
CA SER A 381 4.79 -13.16 -18.81
C SER A 381 4.28 -11.73 -18.69
N GLU A 382 3.48 -11.43 -17.67
CA GLU A 382 2.92 -10.10 -17.42
C GLU A 382 4.01 -9.10 -16.98
N GLU A 383 4.99 -9.53 -16.18
CA GLU A 383 6.17 -8.72 -15.86
C GLU A 383 6.94 -8.30 -17.10
N LYS A 384 7.13 -9.20 -18.08
CA LYS A 384 7.78 -8.86 -19.35
C LYS A 384 6.99 -7.81 -20.14
N ILE A 385 5.66 -7.92 -20.16
CA ILE A 385 4.79 -6.94 -20.82
C ILE A 385 4.91 -5.58 -20.14
N LEU A 386 4.92 -5.52 -18.80
CA LEU A 386 5.13 -4.27 -18.07
C LEU A 386 6.49 -3.65 -18.39
N ILE A 387 7.57 -4.43 -18.34
CA ILE A 387 8.92 -3.95 -18.64
C ILE A 387 8.98 -3.35 -20.06
N GLN A 388 8.38 -4.02 -21.05
CA GLN A 388 8.35 -3.55 -22.43
C GLN A 388 7.57 -2.22 -22.60
N ASN A 389 6.52 -2.02 -21.82
CA ASN A 389 5.64 -0.84 -21.95
C ASN A 389 5.99 0.29 -20.97
N ARG A 390 6.82 0.03 -19.95
CA ARG A 390 7.13 0.97 -18.85
C ARG A 390 7.70 2.29 -19.35
N ALA A 391 8.65 2.26 -20.28
CA ALA A 391 9.27 3.46 -20.80
C ALA A 391 8.25 4.38 -21.51
N SER A 392 7.37 3.78 -22.33
CA SER A 392 6.30 4.50 -23.02
C SER A 392 5.26 5.04 -22.05
N TYR A 393 4.82 4.24 -21.07
CA TYR A 393 3.90 4.70 -20.03
C TYR A 393 4.48 5.88 -19.22
N LEU A 394 5.73 5.78 -18.78
CA LEU A 394 6.40 6.86 -18.05
C LEU A 394 6.59 8.12 -18.92
N SER A 395 6.88 7.95 -20.21
CA SER A 395 6.94 9.05 -21.17
C SER A 395 5.59 9.78 -21.24
N ILE A 396 4.50 9.05 -21.44
CA ILE A 396 3.13 9.60 -21.46
C ILE A 396 2.83 10.32 -20.14
N LYS A 397 3.06 9.68 -19.00
CA LYS A 397 2.79 10.25 -17.67
C LYS A 397 3.54 11.57 -17.47
N ASN A 398 4.83 11.59 -17.75
CA ASN A 398 5.66 12.78 -17.54
C ASN A 398 5.30 13.91 -18.50
N SER A 399 4.98 13.59 -19.76
CA SER A 399 4.46 14.57 -20.72
C SER A 399 3.10 15.12 -20.31
N LEU A 400 2.24 14.29 -19.73
CA LEU A 400 0.95 14.72 -19.22
C LEU A 400 1.10 15.65 -18.01
N VAL A 401 2.00 15.32 -17.06
CA VAL A 401 2.35 16.23 -15.94
C VAL A 401 2.78 17.60 -16.47
N LYS A 402 3.64 17.63 -17.51
CA LYS A 402 4.09 18.88 -18.13
C LYS A 402 2.93 19.65 -18.76
N ALA A 403 2.03 18.98 -19.47
CA ALA A 403 0.88 19.61 -20.12
C ALA A 403 -0.12 20.17 -19.09
N LEU A 404 -0.44 19.40 -18.05
CA LEU A 404 -1.36 19.76 -16.97
C LEU A 404 -0.89 20.94 -16.13
N THR A 405 0.42 21.19 -16.10
CA THR A 405 1.04 22.26 -15.31
C THR A 405 1.39 23.50 -16.14
N SER A 406 1.22 23.42 -17.46
CA SER A 406 1.48 24.51 -18.41
C SER A 406 0.21 25.30 -18.72
N LYS A 407 0.37 26.59 -19.06
CA LYS A 407 -0.71 27.44 -19.55
C LYS A 407 -0.63 27.61 -21.06
N LYS A 408 -1.77 27.81 -21.72
CA LYS A 408 -1.80 28.24 -23.11
C LYS A 408 -1.12 29.59 -23.29
N MET A 409 -0.47 29.80 -24.43
CA MET A 409 0.26 31.03 -24.76
C MET A 409 -0.43 31.77 -25.91
N LEU A 410 -0.63 33.08 -25.77
CA LEU A 410 -1.17 33.91 -26.84
C LEU A 410 -0.19 33.93 -28.02
N ILE A 411 -0.70 33.72 -29.23
CA ILE A 411 0.09 33.87 -30.45
C ILE A 411 -0.08 35.31 -30.89
N GLU A 412 0.91 36.15 -30.63
CA GLU A 412 0.97 37.49 -31.19
C GLU A 412 1.16 37.38 -32.71
N GLU A 413 0.17 37.83 -33.49
CA GLU A 413 0.35 38.00 -34.93
C GLU A 413 1.37 39.12 -35.13
N LYS A 414 2.59 38.77 -35.57
CA LYS A 414 3.52 39.78 -36.11
C LYS A 414 2.82 40.44 -37.29
N ILE A 415 2.37 41.67 -37.09
CA ILE A 415 1.93 42.55 -38.17
C ILE A 415 3.18 42.79 -39.02
N SER A 416 3.29 42.03 -40.12
CA SER A 416 4.31 42.18 -41.15
C SER A 416 3.94 43.27 -42.14
#